data_AF-A0A653NSZ3-F1
#
_entry.id   AF-A0A653NSZ3-F1
#
_cell.length_a   1.000
_cell.length_b   1.000
_cell.length_c   1.000
_cell.angle_alpha   90.00
_cell.angle_beta   90.00
_cell.angle_gamma   90.00
#
_symmetry.space_group_name_H-M   'P 1'
#
loop_
_entity.id
_entity.type
_entity.pdbx_description
1 polymer ?
#
loop_
_entity_poly.entity_id
_entity_poly.type
_entity_poly.pdbx_seq_one_letter_code
_entity_poly.pdbx_strand_id
1 'polypeptide(L)'
;MHQIIALAVTLLIALLLNGVAAAKMVSVGYWGGALGALFVGPVIVFYAVHTLVYFVVRLIRGKDRVRSYTRSRINYVAAAVAILGVLGAAAGPA
;
A
#
# COMPACT_ATOMS: atom_id res chain seq x y z
N MET A 1 -8.86 7.79 11.76
CA MET A 1 -7.77 8.74 11.45
C MET A 1 -6.47 8.06 11.05
N HIS A 2 -5.90 7.13 11.82
CA HIS A 2 -4.62 6.45 11.48
C HIS A 2 -4.58 5.75 10.10
N GLN A 3 -5.69 5.19 9.62
CA GLN A 3 -5.72 4.47 8.34
C GLN A 3 -5.58 5.41 7.14
N ILE A 4 -6.26 6.56 7.18
CA ILE A 4 -6.20 7.57 6.11
C ILE A 4 -4.79 8.15 6.04
N ILE A 5 -4.16 8.41 7.19
CA ILE A 5 -2.78 8.90 7.26
C ILE A 5 -1.80 7.86 6.69
N ALA A 6 -1.92 6.59 7.10
CA ALA A 6 -1.06 5.52 6.59
C ALA A 6 -1.22 5.30 5.08
N LEU A 7 -2.45 5.38 4.56
CA LEU A 7 -2.73 5.30 3.13
C LEU A 7 -2.14 6.52 2.39
N ALA A 8 -2.33 7.73 2.92
CA ALA A 8 -1.79 8.95 2.32
C ALA A 8 -0.26 8.92 2.26
N VAL A 9 0.42 8.46 3.32
CA VAL A 9 1.88 8.27 3.33
C VAL A 9 2.30 7.24 2.28
N THR A 10 1.57 6.13 2.17
CA THR A 10 1.84 5.10 1.15
C THR A 10 1.74 5.67 -0.28
N LEU A 11 0.70 6.46 -0.55
CA LEU A 11 0.48 7.09 -1.86
C LEU A 11 1.51 8.17 -2.16
N LEU A 12 1.91 8.97 -1.17
CA LEU A 12 2.97 9.96 -1.33
C LEU A 12 4.30 9.28 -1.68
N ILE A 13 4.62 8.17 -1.04
CA ILE A 13 5.84 7.40 -1.35
C ILE A 13 5.74 6.77 -2.75
N ALA A 14 4.58 6.21 -3.11
CA ALA A 14 4.33 5.72 -4.46
C ALA A 14 4.54 6.79 -5.53
N LEU A 15 4.06 8.02 -5.27
CA LEU A 15 4.28 9.16 -6.14
C LEU A 15 5.76 9.54 -6.26
N LEU A 16 6.46 9.65 -5.13
CA LEU A 16 7.88 10.03 -5.12
C LEU A 16 8.75 9.01 -5.85
N LEU A 17 8.46 7.72 -5.71
CA LEU A 17 9.27 6.65 -6.29
C LEU A 17 8.91 6.32 -7.74
N ASN A 18 7.61 6.32 -8.09
CA ASN A 18 7.16 5.95 -9.43
C ASN A 18 6.80 7.16 -10.33
N GLY A 19 6.86 8.40 -9.82
CA GLY A 19 6.39 9.59 -10.53
C GLY A 19 7.03 9.78 -11.91
N VAL A 20 8.35 9.62 -12.01
CA VAL A 20 9.08 9.75 -13.29
C VAL A 20 8.70 8.62 -14.26
N ALA A 21 8.61 7.38 -13.79
CA ALA A 21 8.21 6.25 -14.62
C ALA A 21 6.76 6.41 -15.13
N ALA A 22 5.85 6.83 -14.24
CA ALA A 22 4.47 7.10 -14.58
C ALA A 22 4.34 8.25 -15.60
N ALA A 23 5.12 9.32 -15.46
CA ALA A 23 5.14 10.42 -16.44
C ALA A 23 5.60 9.94 -17.83
N LYS A 24 6.61 9.06 -17.89
CA LYS A 24 7.04 8.42 -19.15
C LYS A 24 5.93 7.56 -19.75
N MET A 25 5.25 6.74 -18.94
CA MET A 25 4.12 5.93 -19.40
C MET A 25 2.99 6.80 -19.96
N VAL A 26 2.67 7.91 -19.31
CA VAL A 26 1.66 8.88 -19.80
C VAL A 26 2.08 9.49 -21.14
N SER A 27 3.37 9.84 -21.31
CA SER A 27 3.86 10.45 -22.56
C SER A 27 3.70 9.56 -23.80
N VAL A 28 3.63 8.23 -23.62
CA VAL A 28 3.39 7.26 -24.69
C VAL A 28 1.92 6.80 -24.76
N GLY A 29 1.01 7.48 -24.03
CA GLY A 29 -0.41 7.17 -24.00
C GLY A 29 -0.78 5.98 -23.10
N TYR A 30 0.15 5.42 -22.34
CA TYR A 30 -0.07 4.29 -21.44
C TYR A 30 -0.56 4.73 -20.05
N TRP A 31 -1.72 5.38 -20.03
CA TRP A 31 -2.36 5.90 -18.80
C TRP A 31 -2.68 4.81 -17.78
N GLY A 32 -3.05 3.62 -18.24
CA GLY A 32 -3.38 2.48 -17.36
C GLY A 32 -2.20 2.04 -16.49
N GLY A 33 -1.00 1.98 -17.07
CA GLY A 33 0.22 1.64 -16.32
C GLY A 33 0.58 2.71 -15.28
N ALA A 34 0.47 3.98 -15.66
CA ALA A 34 0.76 5.10 -14.77
C ALA A 34 -0.19 5.12 -13.56
N LEU A 35 -1.50 4.95 -13.78
CA LEU A 35 -2.49 4.85 -12.70
C LEU A 35 -2.28 3.58 -11.85
N GLY A 36 -1.89 2.49 -12.50
CA GLY A 36 -1.50 1.24 -11.86
C GLY A 36 -0.37 1.43 -10.85
N ALA A 37 0.72 2.08 -11.28
CA ALA A 37 1.93 2.26 -10.49
C ALA A 37 1.78 3.30 -9.37
N LEU A 38 0.99 4.36 -9.60
CA LEU A 38 0.85 5.47 -8.64
C LEU A 38 -0.25 5.25 -7.62
N PHE A 39 -1.33 4.55 -7.99
CA PHE A 39 -2.55 4.52 -7.19
C PHE A 39 -3.09 3.10 -7.00
N VAL A 40 -3.44 2.42 -8.09
CA VAL A 40 -4.21 1.16 -7.99
C VAL A 40 -3.40 0.07 -7.30
N GLY A 41 -2.13 -0.12 -7.68
CA GLY A 41 -1.23 -1.09 -7.06
C GLY A 41 -1.01 -0.85 -5.56
N PRO A 42 -0.52 0.33 -5.15
CA PRO A 42 -0.31 0.65 -3.74
C PRO A 42 -1.58 0.49 -2.88
N VAL A 43 -2.74 0.91 -3.40
CA VAL A 43 -4.03 0.78 -2.71
C VAL A 43 -4.40 -0.69 -2.51
N ILE A 44 -4.32 -1.51 -3.58
CA ILE A 44 -4.65 -2.93 -3.51
C ILE A 44 -3.74 -3.63 -2.49
N VAL A 45 -2.42 -3.39 -2.56
CA VAL A 45 -1.47 -4.01 -1.62
C VAL A 45 -1.75 -3.58 -0.18
N PHE A 46 -2.00 -2.29 0.05
CA PHE A 46 -2.33 -1.77 1.38
C PHE A 46 -3.56 -2.48 1.99
N TYR A 47 -4.67 -2.54 1.25
CA TYR A 47 -5.89 -3.15 1.77
C TYR A 47 -5.81 -4.68 1.85
N ALA A 48 -5.12 -5.35 0.92
CA ALA A 48 -4.89 -6.78 0.98
C ALA A 48 -4.11 -7.16 2.25
N VAL A 49 -3.01 -6.46 2.53
CA VAL A 49 -2.19 -6.69 3.73
C VAL A 49 -2.96 -6.34 4.99
N HIS A 50 -3.68 -5.21 5.00
CA HIS A 50 -4.52 -4.83 6.13
C HIS A 50 -5.52 -5.94 6.46
N THR A 51 -6.18 -6.49 5.44
CA THR A 51 -7.19 -7.53 5.58
C THR A 51 -6.56 -8.85 6.07
N LEU A 52 -5.44 -9.25 5.48
CA LEU A 52 -4.71 -10.45 5.89
C LEU A 52 -4.28 -10.38 7.36
N VAL A 53 -3.62 -9.29 7.76
CA VAL A 53 -3.16 -9.11 9.14
C VAL A 53 -4.35 -9.05 10.09
N TYR A 54 -5.46 -8.40 9.70
CA TYR A 54 -6.69 -8.38 10.50
C TYR A 54 -7.22 -9.80 10.77
N PHE A 55 -7.32 -10.64 9.74
CA PHE A 55 -7.82 -12.01 9.89
C PHE A 55 -6.86 -12.90 10.70
N VAL A 56 -5.55 -12.78 10.48
CA VAL A 56 -4.53 -13.52 11.25
C VAL A 56 -4.60 -13.15 12.73
N VAL A 57 -4.64 -11.85 13.05
CA VAL A 57 -4.76 -11.38 14.44
C VAL A 57 -6.08 -11.85 15.06
N ARG A 58 -7.17 -11.82 14.30
CA ARG A 58 -8.48 -12.31 14.75
C ARG A 58 -8.47 -13.81 15.03
N LEU A 59 -7.77 -14.61 14.21
CA LEU A 59 -7.64 -16.06 14.39
C LEU A 59 -6.86 -16.39 15.67
N ILE A 60 -5.74 -15.69 15.92
CA ILE A 60 -4.85 -15.98 17.05
C ILE A 60 -5.41 -15.47 18.38
N ARG A 61 -6.01 -14.28 18.40
CA ARG A 61 -6.38 -13.58 19.66
C ARG A 61 -7.85 -13.67 20.03
N GLY A 62 -8.69 -14.22 19.16
CA GLY A 62 -10.14 -14.25 19.33
C GLY A 62 -10.80 -12.88 19.10
N LYS A 63 -12.12 -12.90 18.83
CA LYS A 63 -12.90 -11.74 18.34
C LYS A 63 -12.84 -10.53 19.29
N ASP A 64 -12.76 -10.76 20.61
CA ASP A 64 -12.91 -9.71 21.63
C ASP A 64 -11.62 -8.91 21.89
N ARG A 65 -10.43 -9.49 21.66
CA ARG A 65 -9.15 -8.80 21.89
C ARG A 65 -8.62 -8.03 20.69
N VAL A 66 -9.29 -8.12 19.53
CA VAL A 66 -8.92 -7.40 18.32
C VAL A 66 -9.20 -5.89 18.48
N ARG A 67 -10.25 -5.49 19.19
CA ARG A 67 -10.70 -4.08 19.16
C ARG A 67 -9.67 -3.06 19.70
N SER A 68 -8.85 -3.47 20.68
CA SER A 68 -7.82 -2.63 21.32
C SER A 68 -6.45 -2.68 20.63
N TYR A 69 -6.07 -3.82 20.04
CA TYR A 69 -4.72 -4.02 19.49
C TYR A 69 -4.52 -3.47 18.06
N THR A 70 -5.61 -3.22 17.33
CA THR A 70 -5.61 -3.56 15.88
C THR A 70 -5.63 -2.38 14.92
N ARG A 71 -6.21 -1.22 15.24
CA ARG A 71 -6.32 -0.17 14.20
C ARG A 71 -4.97 0.44 13.83
N SER A 72 -4.15 0.88 14.78
CA SER A 72 -2.93 1.62 14.43
C SER A 72 -1.82 0.72 13.90
N ARG A 73 -1.54 -0.42 14.56
CA ARG A 73 -0.46 -1.34 14.16
C ARG A 73 -0.70 -1.99 12.79
N ILE A 74 -1.94 -2.40 12.50
CA ILE A 74 -2.25 -3.01 11.20
C ILE A 74 -2.10 -1.99 10.07
N ASN A 75 -2.46 -0.73 10.30
CA ASN A 75 -2.25 0.33 9.31
C ASN A 75 -0.76 0.58 9.04
N TYR A 76 0.11 0.53 10.07
CA TYR A 76 1.55 0.67 9.87
C TYR A 76 2.16 -0.53 9.12
N VAL A 77 1.74 -1.76 9.42
CA VAL A 77 2.21 -2.95 8.69
C VAL A 77 1.73 -2.92 7.23
N ALA A 78 0.47 -2.59 6.99
CA ALA A 78 -0.08 -2.42 5.65
C ALA A 78 0.66 -1.33 4.86
N ALA A 79 0.96 -0.19 5.48
CA ALA A 79 1.76 0.87 4.87
C ALA A 79 3.18 0.39 4.55
N ALA A 80 3.87 -0.24 5.50
CA ALA A 80 5.23 -0.72 5.30
C ALA A 80 5.32 -1.71 4.14
N VAL A 81 4.41 -2.69 4.07
CA VAL A 81 4.40 -3.68 2.98
C VAL A 81 4.02 -3.04 1.65
N ALA A 82 3.07 -2.10 1.63
CA ALA A 82 2.73 -1.38 0.41
C ALA A 82 3.90 -0.53 -0.10
N ILE A 83 4.63 0.14 0.80
CA ILE A 83 5.85 0.88 0.47
C ILE A 83 6.95 -0.06 -0.07
N LEU A 84 7.14 -1.23 0.54
CA LEU A 84 8.10 -2.23 0.05
C LEU A 84 7.69 -2.77 -1.33
N GLY A 85 6.39 -2.99 -1.57
CA GLY A 85 5.87 -3.37 -2.89
C GLY A 85 6.12 -2.30 -3.94
N VAL A 86 5.93 -1.03 -3.58
CA VAL A 86 6.27 0.12 -4.43
C VAL A 86 7.76 0.17 -4.72
N LEU A 87 8.62 -0.02 -3.70
CA LEU A 87 10.07 -0.06 -3.87
C LEU A 87 10.52 -1.20 -4.78
N GLY A 88 9.95 -2.40 -4.64
CA GLY A 88 10.21 -3.53 -5.52
C GLY A 88 9.78 -3.28 -6.96
N ALA A 89 8.65 -2.60 -7.17
CA ALA A 89 8.19 -2.20 -8.50
C ALA A 89 9.08 -1.09 -9.12
N ALA A 90 9.54 -0.13 -8.32
CA ALA A 90 10.47 0.91 -8.75
C ALA A 90 11.87 0.34 -9.05
N ALA A 91 12.26 -0.74 -8.39
CA ALA A 91 13.52 -1.45 -8.58
C ALA A 91 13.47 -2.54 -9.66
N GLY A 92 12.47 -2.53 -10.55
CA GLY A 92 12.33 -3.50 -11.64
C GLY A 92 13.63 -3.70 -12.45
N PRO A 93 13.82 -4.87 -13.10
CA PRO A 93 15.11 -5.27 -13.65
C PRO A 93 15.58 -4.25 -14.70
N ALA A 94 16.89 -3.97 -14.64
CA ALA A 94 17.60 -3.10 -15.58
C ALA A 94 17.31 -3.42 -17.05
#